data_AF-A0A2G9NQF5-F1
#
_entry.id   AF-A0A2G9NQF5-F1
#
_cell.length_a   1.000
_cell.length_b   1.000
_cell.length_c   1.000
_cell.angle_alpha   90.00
_cell.angle_beta   90.00
_cell.angle_gamma   90.00
#
_symmetry.space_group_name_H-M   'P 1'
#
loop_
_entity.id
_entity.type
_entity.pdbx_description
1 polymer ?
#
loop_
_entity_poly.entity_id
_entity_poly.type
_entity_poly.pdbx_seq_one_letter_code
_entity_poly.pdbx_strand_id
1 'polypeptide(L)'
;MKTRLSRREFLASLGAAGIVAGLSSSCLANQQPIAQNKIYMTIDDGPKDYMEEMLDLFAETGDRATFFVLGENCENDYGYSLLVRALNEGHLIGNHSYYHPNFKEISEEEAQAQVQATHEILEQAYKDAGRYNPKLFRFPFGAEAHQGVIANNGYKVVRWNVDTKDYEIG
;
A
#
# COMPACT_ATOMS: atom_id res chain seq x y z
N MET A 1 -35.78 47.87 -8.71
CA MET A 1 -36.26 47.98 -7.32
C MET A 1 -37.79 47.84 -7.34
N LYS A 2 -38.36 47.06 -6.41
CA LYS A 2 -39.72 46.41 -6.38
C LYS A 2 -39.70 45.00 -7.00
N THR A 3 -40.14 43.89 -6.39
CA THR A 3 -40.63 43.53 -5.04
C THR A 3 -40.63 41.98 -4.97
N ARG A 4 -40.54 41.41 -3.77
CA ARG A 4 -40.34 39.97 -3.47
C ARG A 4 -41.69 39.27 -3.13
N LEU A 5 -41.69 37.93 -3.18
CA LEU A 5 -42.52 36.92 -2.45
C LEU A 5 -43.88 36.52 -3.09
N SER A 6 -44.41 35.27 -3.04
CA SER A 6 -44.04 34.01 -2.34
C SER A 6 -44.98 32.82 -2.70
N ARG A 7 -44.72 31.65 -2.09
CA ARG A 7 -45.67 30.64 -1.58
C ARG A 7 -46.69 30.04 -2.56
N ARG A 8 -46.34 28.87 -3.10
CA ARG A 8 -47.30 27.77 -3.26
C ARG A 8 -47.04 26.74 -2.16
N GLU A 9 -47.61 27.01 -0.99
CA GLU A 9 -48.08 25.98 -0.08
C GLU A 9 -49.48 25.59 -0.57
N PHE A 10 -49.76 24.30 -0.75
CA PHE A 10 -50.83 23.64 0.00
C PHE A 10 -50.83 22.13 -0.25
N LEU A 11 -50.90 21.40 0.86
CA LEU A 11 -50.71 19.96 1.04
C LEU A 11 -52.02 19.18 1.01
N ALA A 12 -51.85 17.85 1.03
CA ALA A 12 -52.69 16.81 1.63
C ALA A 12 -53.69 16.12 0.67
N SER A 13 -53.94 14.80 0.74
CA SER A 13 -53.83 13.92 1.92
C SER A 13 -53.94 12.42 1.55
N LEU A 14 -53.27 11.56 2.35
CA LEU A 14 -53.55 10.14 2.70
C LEU A 14 -53.74 9.09 1.57
N GLY A 15 -53.22 7.87 1.60
CA GLY A 15 -52.54 7.08 2.62
C GLY A 15 -52.75 5.59 2.27
N ALA A 16 -51.68 4.80 2.23
CA ALA A 16 -51.75 3.34 2.34
C ALA A 16 -50.42 2.82 2.88
N ALA A 17 -50.47 2.26 4.08
CA ALA A 17 -49.36 1.63 4.76
C ALA A 17 -49.03 0.28 4.10
N GLY A 18 -47.76 0.08 3.78
CA GLY A 18 -47.18 -1.21 3.41
C GLY A 18 -45.78 -1.30 4.01
N ILE A 19 -45.68 -2.03 5.12
CA ILE A 19 -44.41 -2.49 5.70
C ILE A 19 -43.81 -3.52 4.73
N VAL A 20 -42.51 -3.43 4.39
CA VAL A 20 -41.52 -4.53 4.45
C VAL A 20 -40.11 -4.01 4.15
N ALA A 21 -39.21 -4.33 5.08
CA ALA A 21 -37.75 -4.50 5.01
C ALA A 21 -36.88 -3.31 4.62
N GLY A 22 -36.24 -2.73 5.64
CA GLY A 22 -35.00 -2.00 5.49
C GLY A 22 -33.88 -2.91 5.00
N LEU A 23 -33.22 -2.50 3.93
CA LEU A 23 -31.82 -2.83 3.70
C LEU A 23 -31.03 -1.58 4.05
N SER A 24 -30.39 -1.60 5.23
CA SER A 24 -29.32 -0.66 5.52
C SER A 24 -28.19 -0.94 4.53
N SER A 25 -28.05 -0.11 3.50
CA SER A 25 -26.93 -0.12 2.55
C SER A 25 -25.62 0.33 3.21
N SER A 26 -25.19 -0.35 4.27
CA SER A 26 -23.94 -0.07 4.97
C SER A 26 -22.75 -0.92 4.48
N CYS A 27 -22.87 -1.62 3.35
CA CYS A 27 -21.83 -2.51 2.84
C CYS A 27 -21.29 -2.20 1.44
N LEU A 28 -21.44 -0.96 0.95
CA LEU A 28 -20.63 -0.48 -0.18
C LEU A 28 -19.39 0.23 0.37
N ALA A 29 -18.48 -0.55 0.95
CA ALA A 29 -17.13 -0.11 1.23
C ALA A 29 -16.41 0.15 -0.10
N ASN A 30 -16.52 1.40 -0.56
CA ASN A 30 -15.54 2.20 -1.29
C ASN A 30 -14.40 1.42 -2.00
N GLN A 31 -14.74 0.52 -2.93
CA GLN A 31 -13.78 0.04 -3.91
C GLN A 31 -13.83 1.02 -5.06
N GLN A 32 -12.86 1.94 -5.07
CA GLN A 32 -12.63 2.81 -6.23
C GLN A 32 -12.50 1.90 -7.46
N PRO A 33 -13.29 2.10 -8.53
CA PRO A 33 -13.17 1.31 -9.73
C PRO A 33 -11.74 1.48 -10.25
N ILE A 34 -10.98 0.39 -10.27
CA ILE A 34 -9.64 0.36 -10.85
C ILE A 34 -9.84 0.77 -12.31
N ALA A 35 -9.31 1.93 -12.69
CA ALA A 35 -9.35 2.37 -14.07
C ALA A 35 -8.80 1.24 -14.96
N GLN A 36 -9.63 0.79 -15.91
CA GLN A 36 -9.33 -0.32 -16.81
C GLN A 36 -8.00 -0.08 -17.55
N ASN A 37 -7.16 -1.12 -17.62
CA ASN A 37 -5.82 -1.20 -18.25
C ASN A 37 -4.65 -0.52 -17.52
N LYS A 38 -4.47 -0.78 -16.22
CA LYS A 38 -3.21 -0.44 -15.52
C LYS A 38 -2.50 -1.70 -15.03
N ILE A 39 -1.18 -1.74 -15.19
CA ILE A 39 -0.30 -2.74 -14.62
C ILE A 39 0.62 -2.01 -13.63
N TYR A 40 0.80 -2.59 -12.45
CA TYR A 40 1.72 -2.11 -11.44
C TYR A 40 2.82 -3.15 -11.27
N MET A 41 4.04 -2.78 -11.63
CA MET A 41 5.20 -3.62 -11.40
C MET A 41 5.64 -3.50 -9.94
N THR A 42 5.84 -4.65 -9.31
CA THR A 42 6.30 -4.70 -7.92
C THR A 42 7.45 -5.70 -7.81
N ILE A 43 8.51 -5.32 -7.11
CA ILE A 43 9.71 -6.15 -6.91
C ILE A 43 9.92 -6.31 -5.40
N ASP A 44 10.12 -7.54 -4.94
CA ASP A 44 10.28 -7.86 -3.52
C ASP A 44 11.78 -8.10 -3.19
N ASP A 45 12.08 -8.34 -1.91
CA ASP A 45 13.37 -8.77 -1.36
C ASP A 45 14.59 -7.85 -1.54
N GLY A 46 14.37 -6.59 -1.95
CA GLY A 46 15.42 -5.59 -2.07
C GLY A 46 15.78 -4.91 -0.74
N PRO A 47 16.66 -3.91 -0.73
CA PRO A 47 17.60 -3.56 -1.80
C PRO A 47 18.75 -4.60 -1.89
N LYS A 48 19.10 -4.97 -3.13
CA LYS A 48 20.25 -5.83 -3.49
C LYS A 48 20.82 -5.33 -4.81
N ASP A 49 21.92 -5.92 -5.30
CA ASP A 49 22.64 -5.49 -6.50
C ASP A 49 21.73 -5.33 -7.75
N TYR A 50 20.73 -6.21 -7.93
CA TYR A 50 19.79 -6.09 -9.05
C TYR A 50 18.96 -4.81 -9.02
N MET A 51 18.76 -4.20 -7.84
CA MET A 51 17.94 -2.99 -7.72
C MET A 51 18.64 -1.82 -8.40
N GLU A 52 19.97 -1.73 -8.36
CA GLU A 52 20.72 -0.70 -9.09
C GLU A 52 20.52 -0.82 -10.60
N GLU A 53 20.69 -2.03 -11.15
CA GLU A 53 20.49 -2.30 -12.57
C GLU A 53 19.04 -2.04 -13.01
N MET A 54 18.05 -2.37 -12.17
CA MET A 54 16.65 -2.07 -12.44
C MET A 54 16.35 -0.57 -12.44
N LEU A 55 16.96 0.19 -11.52
CA LEU A 55 16.79 1.65 -11.49
C LEU A 55 17.39 2.30 -12.73
N ASP A 56 18.55 1.82 -13.19
CA ASP A 56 19.13 2.26 -14.48
C ASP A 56 18.18 1.99 -15.65
N LEU A 57 17.64 0.78 -15.74
CA LEU A 57 16.67 0.40 -16.78
C LEU A 57 15.39 1.25 -16.72
N PHE A 58 14.86 1.52 -15.52
CA PHE A 58 13.67 2.35 -15.36
C PHE A 58 13.93 3.82 -15.71
N ALA A 59 15.12 4.33 -15.43
CA ALA A 59 15.52 5.66 -15.88
C ALA A 59 15.57 5.76 -17.42
N GLU A 60 16.04 4.72 -18.11
CA GLU A 60 16.09 4.65 -19.58
C GLU A 60 14.71 4.56 -20.22
N THR A 61 13.82 3.73 -19.64
CA THR A 61 12.49 3.44 -20.19
C THR A 61 11.43 4.46 -19.77
N GLY A 62 11.66 5.18 -18.67
CA GLY A 62 10.67 6.06 -18.04
C GLY A 62 9.60 5.31 -17.24
N ASP A 63 9.76 4.01 -17.04
CA ASP A 63 8.85 3.18 -16.25
C ASP A 63 9.05 3.38 -14.75
N ARG A 64 8.06 2.96 -13.95
CA ARG A 64 8.12 3.02 -12.48
C ARG A 64 7.57 1.76 -11.84
N ALA A 65 8.30 1.26 -10.85
CA ALA A 65 7.87 0.16 -10.00
C ALA A 65 7.67 0.56 -8.51
N THR A 66 7.10 -0.37 -7.75
CA THR A 66 7.11 -0.37 -6.28
C THR A 66 8.06 -1.45 -5.77
N PHE A 67 9.02 -1.10 -4.93
CA PHE A 67 9.94 -2.06 -4.30
C PHE A 67 9.47 -2.38 -2.88
N PHE A 68 9.28 -3.65 -2.53
CA PHE A 68 9.09 -4.08 -1.15
C PHE A 68 10.42 -4.58 -0.60
N VAL A 69 10.94 -3.89 0.42
CA VAL A 69 12.31 -4.08 0.89
C VAL A 69 12.38 -4.73 2.27
N LEU A 70 13.47 -5.43 2.50
CA LEU A 70 13.87 -5.99 3.79
C LEU A 70 14.66 -4.96 4.59
N GLY A 71 14.24 -4.72 5.83
CA GLY A 71 14.91 -3.77 6.72
C GLY A 71 16.40 -4.04 6.89
N GLU A 72 16.82 -5.30 7.04
CA GLU A 72 18.24 -5.68 7.22
C GLU A 72 19.13 -5.23 6.06
N ASN A 73 18.61 -5.26 4.84
CA ASN A 73 19.34 -4.87 3.64
C ASN A 73 19.48 -3.34 3.52
N CYS A 74 18.69 -2.58 4.27
CA CYS A 74 18.64 -1.13 4.22
C CYS A 74 19.56 -0.44 5.25
N GLU A 75 20.15 -1.18 6.19
CA GLU A 75 20.95 -0.60 7.27
C GLU A 75 22.36 -0.18 6.84
N ASN A 76 22.86 -0.76 5.75
CA ASN A 76 24.15 -0.38 5.20
C ASN A 76 24.01 0.82 4.24
N ASP A 77 25.10 1.58 4.10
CA ASP A 77 25.12 2.80 3.28
C ASP A 77 24.69 2.57 1.83
N TYR A 78 25.08 1.43 1.25
CA TYR A 78 24.74 1.10 -0.14
C TYR A 78 23.23 0.87 -0.30
N GLY A 79 22.64 -0.02 0.51
CA GLY A 79 21.22 -0.30 0.49
C GLY A 79 20.38 0.94 0.80
N TYR A 80 20.78 1.75 1.79
CA TYR A 80 20.10 3.01 2.10
C TYR A 80 20.16 3.99 0.93
N SER A 81 21.31 4.10 0.26
CA SER A 81 21.47 4.97 -0.92
C SER A 81 20.54 4.58 -2.07
N LEU A 82 20.30 3.29 -2.28
CA LEU A 82 19.36 2.78 -3.28
C LEU A 82 17.90 3.16 -2.95
N LEU A 83 17.52 3.17 -1.66
CA LEU A 83 16.19 3.65 -1.27
C LEU A 83 15.98 5.12 -1.64
N VAL A 84 16.93 5.97 -1.27
CA VAL A 84 16.86 7.41 -1.53
C VAL A 84 16.86 7.68 -3.04
N ARG A 85 17.71 6.97 -3.80
CA ARG A 85 17.74 7.03 -5.26
C ARG A 85 16.38 6.66 -5.87
N ALA A 86 15.84 5.49 -5.53
CA ALA A 86 14.56 5.03 -6.05
C ALA A 86 13.42 6.03 -5.74
N LEU A 87 13.41 6.60 -4.54
CA LEU A 87 12.43 7.61 -4.16
C LEU A 87 12.60 8.90 -4.99
N ASN A 88 13.81 9.38 -5.23
CA ASN A 88 14.06 10.57 -6.04
C ASN A 88 13.69 10.36 -7.52
N GLU A 89 13.84 9.13 -8.02
CA GLU A 89 13.47 8.74 -9.39
C GLU A 89 11.95 8.46 -9.56
N GLY A 90 11.18 8.59 -8.48
CA GLY A 90 9.71 8.54 -8.53
C GLY A 90 9.11 7.16 -8.28
N HIS A 91 9.92 6.17 -7.91
CA HIS A 91 9.45 4.86 -7.46
C HIS A 91 8.75 4.93 -6.11
N LEU A 92 8.11 3.84 -5.71
CA LEU A 92 7.58 3.68 -4.35
C LEU A 92 8.35 2.58 -3.63
N ILE A 93 8.47 2.72 -2.32
CA ILE A 93 9.08 1.72 -1.44
C ILE A 93 8.07 1.30 -0.38
N GLY A 94 7.87 -0.01 -0.25
CA GLY A 94 7.04 -0.67 0.74
C GLY A 94 7.87 -1.52 1.69
N ASN A 95 7.26 -1.88 2.81
CA ASN A 95 7.85 -2.69 3.86
C ASN A 95 7.60 -4.18 3.56
N HIS A 96 8.65 -4.99 3.55
CA HIS A 96 8.58 -6.44 3.37
C HIS A 96 9.05 -7.23 4.60
N SER A 97 8.87 -6.67 5.80
CA SER A 97 9.48 -7.12 7.06
C SER A 97 10.98 -6.83 7.15
N TYR A 98 11.61 -7.20 8.27
CA TYR A 98 13.00 -6.88 8.52
C TYR A 98 13.96 -7.93 7.94
N TYR A 99 13.73 -9.23 8.20
CA TYR A 99 14.59 -10.32 7.71
C TYR A 99 13.85 -11.41 6.91
N HIS A 100 12.59 -11.16 6.50
CA HIS A 100 11.76 -12.08 5.71
C HIS A 100 11.26 -13.36 6.44
N PRO A 101 10.75 -13.31 7.69
CA PRO A 101 10.14 -14.48 8.32
C PRO A 101 8.79 -14.84 7.72
N ASN A 102 8.39 -16.10 7.85
CA ASN A 102 7.02 -16.53 7.62
C ASN A 102 6.11 -16.03 8.77
N PHE A 103 5.22 -15.09 8.49
CA PHE A 103 4.37 -14.45 9.52
C PHE A 103 3.42 -15.43 10.22
N LYS A 104 3.13 -16.60 9.63
CA LYS A 104 2.33 -17.67 10.26
C LYS A 104 3.10 -18.48 11.29
N GLU A 105 4.43 -18.36 11.32
CA GLU A 105 5.33 -19.17 12.17
C GLU A 105 5.95 -18.36 13.31
N ILE A 106 5.78 -17.03 13.30
CA ILE A 106 6.29 -16.12 14.33
C ILE A 106 5.18 -15.63 15.27
N SER A 107 5.58 -15.13 16.43
CA SER A 107 4.65 -14.51 17.38
C SER A 107 4.18 -13.13 16.90
N GLU A 108 3.08 -12.62 17.48
CA GLU A 108 2.60 -11.26 17.19
C GLU A 108 3.62 -10.18 17.61
N GLU A 109 4.33 -10.41 18.74
CA GLU A 109 5.39 -9.53 19.22
C GLU A 109 6.55 -9.46 18.23
N GLU A 110 6.96 -10.61 17.70
CA GLU A 110 7.99 -10.67 16.67
C GLU A 110 7.53 -10.01 15.37
N ALA A 111 6.28 -10.23 14.95
CA ALA A 111 5.71 -9.54 13.80
C ALA A 111 5.71 -8.02 13.98
N GLN A 112 5.39 -7.52 15.18
CA GLN A 112 5.48 -6.09 15.49
C GLN A 112 6.92 -5.58 15.40
N ALA A 113 7.90 -6.32 15.93
CA ALA A 113 9.31 -5.94 15.82
C ALA A 113 9.80 -5.88 14.37
N GLN A 114 9.44 -6.88 13.56
CA GLN A 114 9.76 -6.94 12.12
C GLN A 114 9.25 -5.71 11.35
N VAL A 115 7.97 -5.37 11.58
CA VAL A 115 7.29 -4.28 10.89
C VAL A 115 7.86 -2.94 11.34
N GLN A 116 8.07 -2.75 12.65
CA GLN A 116 8.52 -1.50 13.24
C GLN A 116 9.97 -1.17 12.88
N ALA A 117 10.89 -2.14 12.94
CA ALA A 117 12.29 -1.90 12.60
C ALA A 117 12.43 -1.39 11.15
N THR A 118 11.73 -2.04 10.21
CA THR A 118 11.71 -1.63 8.81
C THR A 118 10.95 -0.31 8.62
N HIS A 119 9.91 -0.05 9.42
CA HIS A 119 9.14 1.19 9.37
C HIS A 119 10.03 2.41 9.63
N GLU A 120 10.87 2.36 10.66
CA GLU A 120 11.74 3.47 11.05
C GLU A 120 12.73 3.85 9.94
N ILE A 121 13.32 2.85 9.30
CA ILE A 121 14.24 3.06 8.16
C ILE A 121 13.50 3.72 6.99
N LEU A 122 12.31 3.22 6.65
CA LEU A 122 11.53 3.77 5.55
C LEU A 122 11.03 5.19 5.83
N GLU A 123 10.55 5.48 7.03
CA GLU A 123 10.16 6.85 7.40
C GLU A 123 11.31 7.84 7.22
N GLN A 124 12.53 7.44 7.61
CA GLN A 124 13.72 8.26 7.44
C GLN A 124 14.09 8.42 5.95
N ALA A 125 14.07 7.35 5.15
CA ALA A 125 14.35 7.41 3.72
C ALA A 125 13.35 8.30 2.95
N TYR A 126 12.06 8.17 3.25
CA TYR A 126 11.01 9.04 2.66
C TYR A 126 11.20 10.50 3.05
N LYS A 127 11.56 10.77 4.32
CA LYS A 127 11.86 12.11 4.80
C LYS A 127 13.08 12.71 4.09
N ASP A 128 14.15 11.95 3.92
CA ASP A 128 15.37 12.41 3.25
C ASP A 128 15.14 12.69 1.75
N ALA A 129 14.28 11.91 1.11
CA ALA A 129 13.83 12.17 -0.27
C ALA A 129 12.78 13.30 -0.37
N GLY A 130 12.30 13.84 0.76
CA GLY A 130 11.24 14.86 0.77
C GLY A 130 9.89 14.36 0.24
N ARG A 131 9.59 13.07 0.41
CA ARG A 131 8.38 12.41 -0.10
C ARG A 131 7.49 11.89 1.02
N TYR A 132 6.19 11.74 0.74
CA TYR A 132 5.24 11.12 1.66
C TYR A 132 5.34 9.59 1.61
N ASN A 133 5.42 8.94 2.78
CA ASN A 133 5.37 7.49 2.88
C ASN A 133 3.92 6.97 2.76
N PRO A 134 3.56 6.22 1.69
CA PRO A 134 2.22 5.66 1.53
C PRO A 134 1.90 4.50 2.48
N LYS A 135 2.88 4.04 3.27
CA LYS A 135 2.79 2.89 4.19
C LYS A 135 2.23 1.65 3.50
N LEU A 136 2.95 1.14 2.50
CA LEU A 136 2.63 -0.12 1.83
C LEU A 136 3.37 -1.27 2.50
N PHE A 137 2.68 -2.40 2.70
CA PHE A 137 3.26 -3.61 3.28
C PHE A 137 2.92 -4.81 2.41
N ARG A 138 3.87 -5.72 2.24
CA ARG A 138 3.64 -7.03 1.63
C ARG A 138 4.16 -8.10 2.58
N PHE A 139 3.36 -9.14 2.80
CA PHE A 139 3.79 -10.27 3.63
C PHE A 139 4.83 -11.12 2.90
N PRO A 140 5.96 -11.46 3.53
CA PRO A 140 6.82 -12.55 3.08
C PRO A 140 6.02 -13.80 2.74
N PHE A 141 6.33 -14.43 1.62
CA PHE A 141 5.64 -15.64 1.10
C PHE A 141 4.12 -15.48 0.88
N GLY A 142 3.56 -14.27 0.97
CA GLY A 142 2.11 -14.07 1.05
C GLY A 142 1.47 -14.68 2.30
N ALA A 143 2.26 -14.96 3.34
CA ALA A 143 1.82 -15.65 4.54
C ALA A 143 1.09 -14.71 5.51
N GLU A 144 -0.14 -14.35 5.18
CA GLU A 144 -0.89 -13.39 6.00
C GLU A 144 -1.29 -13.95 7.36
N ALA A 145 -0.75 -13.34 8.41
CA ALA A 145 -1.10 -13.50 9.81
C ALA A 145 -0.85 -12.15 10.53
N HIS A 146 -1.31 -12.02 11.78
CA HIS A 146 -1.09 -10.80 12.59
C HIS A 146 -1.52 -9.51 11.89
N GLN A 147 -2.60 -9.53 11.09
CA GLN A 147 -3.03 -8.35 10.31
C GLN A 147 -3.33 -7.11 11.18
N GLY A 148 -3.64 -7.31 12.46
CA GLY A 148 -3.78 -6.24 13.44
C GLY A 148 -2.50 -5.43 13.61
N VAL A 149 -1.33 -6.07 13.62
CA VAL A 149 -0.01 -5.40 13.65
C VAL A 149 0.12 -4.49 12.43
N ILE A 150 -0.15 -5.02 11.23
CA ILE A 150 -0.01 -4.23 9.99
C ILE A 150 -0.96 -3.02 10.00
N ALA A 151 -2.22 -3.24 10.37
CA ALA A 151 -3.23 -2.18 10.44
C ALA A 151 -2.91 -1.11 11.49
N ASN A 152 -2.46 -1.52 12.69
CA ASN A 152 -2.14 -0.60 13.79
C ASN A 152 -0.94 0.30 13.48
N ASN A 153 0.00 -0.17 12.67
CA ASN A 153 1.13 0.65 12.18
C ASN A 153 0.74 1.54 10.97
N GLY A 154 -0.54 1.48 10.53
CA GLY A 154 -1.09 2.30 9.46
C GLY A 154 -0.78 1.79 8.05
N TYR A 155 -0.35 0.54 7.91
CA TYR A 155 0.03 -0.04 6.64
C TYR A 155 -1.15 -0.58 5.84
N LYS A 156 -1.03 -0.49 4.51
CA LYS A 156 -1.93 -1.12 3.54
C LYS A 156 -1.27 -2.36 2.97
N VAL A 157 -1.94 -3.51 3.09
CA VAL A 157 -1.46 -4.78 2.54
C VAL A 157 -1.61 -4.77 1.02
N VAL A 158 -0.51 -5.02 0.31
CA VAL A 158 -0.44 -5.11 -1.15
C VAL A 158 -0.14 -6.56 -1.55
N ARG A 159 -1.08 -7.16 -2.30
CA ARG A 159 -0.96 -8.51 -2.90
C ARG A 159 -0.55 -8.41 -4.37
N TRP A 160 -0.64 -9.50 -5.09
CA TRP A 160 -0.44 -9.58 -6.54
C TRP A 160 -1.54 -10.42 -7.20
N ASN A 161 -1.72 -10.21 -8.51
CA ASN A 161 -2.63 -10.99 -9.35
C ASN A 161 -1.88 -11.89 -10.34
N VAL A 162 -0.61 -11.58 -10.61
CA VAL A 162 0.30 -12.33 -11.50
C VAL A 162 1.61 -12.52 -10.73
N ASP A 163 2.11 -13.75 -10.68
CA ASP A 163 3.37 -14.16 -10.06
C ASP A 163 4.30 -14.66 -11.17
N THR A 164 5.48 -14.07 -11.29
CA THR A 164 6.47 -14.36 -12.34
C THR A 164 7.19 -15.69 -12.14
N LYS A 165 7.20 -16.24 -10.93
CA LYS A 165 7.97 -17.45 -10.58
C LYS A 165 9.47 -17.34 -10.91
N ASP A 166 10.01 -16.13 -10.91
CA ASP A 166 11.42 -15.84 -11.19
C ASP A 166 12.36 -16.51 -10.19
N TYR A 167 11.92 -16.69 -8.93
CA TYR A 167 12.65 -17.42 -7.90
C TYR A 167 12.81 -18.93 -8.16
N GLU A 168 12.07 -19.53 -9.09
CA GLU A 168 12.21 -20.96 -9.43
C GLU A 168 13.32 -21.24 -10.45
N ILE A 169 13.89 -20.20 -11.06
CA ILE A 169 14.83 -20.31 -12.20
C ILE A 169 16.30 -20.06 -11.76
N GLY A 170 16.56 -20.11 -10.45
CA GLY A 170 17.89 -19.92 -9.83
C GLY A 170 18.82 -21.13 -9.92
#